data_AF-A0A371GU48-F1
#
_entry.id   AF-A0A371GU48-F1
#
_cell.length_a   1.000
_cell.length_b   1.000
_cell.length_c   1.000
_cell.angle_alpha   90.00
_cell.angle_beta   90.00
_cell.angle_gamma   90.00
#
_symmetry.space_group_name_H-M   'P 1'
#
loop_
_entity.id
_entity.type
_entity.pdbx_description
1 polymer ?
#
loop_
_entity_poly.entity_id
_entity_poly.type
_entity_poly.pdbx_seq_one_letter_code
_entity_poly.pdbx_strand_id
1 'polypeptide(L)'
;MSFTIYCKNDIGVHTVLNNQDFKWFFNGRPNAVYFCNIVWRDRTIVYDIYNRSRDVVRCPSECFWEVTNGHLIGYAETGKRDIIVDWSRFAA
;
A
#
# COMPACT_ATOMS: atom_id res chain seq x y z
N MET A 1 -11.34 -6.72 12.44
CA MET A 1 -10.71 -7.43 11.30
C MET A 1 -9.33 -6.84 11.10
N SER A 2 -8.30 -7.68 11.01
CA SER A 2 -6.91 -7.27 10.82
C SER A 2 -6.44 -7.65 9.43
N PHE A 3 -5.64 -6.80 8.82
CA PHE A 3 -4.89 -7.07 7.61
C PHE A 3 -3.45 -7.32 8.00
N THR A 4 -2.81 -8.29 7.34
CA THR A 4 -1.39 -8.52 7.52
C THR A 4 -0.67 -8.09 6.25
N ILE A 5 0.20 -7.11 6.40
CA ILE A 5 0.97 -6.52 5.30
C ILE A 5 2.43 -6.98 5.48
N TYR A 6 2.90 -7.75 4.51
CA TYR A 6 4.27 -8.23 4.42
C TYR A 6 4.97 -7.50 3.27
N CYS A 7 5.79 -6.50 3.60
CA CYS A 7 6.51 -5.73 2.58
C CYS A 7 7.93 -6.28 2.40
N LYS A 8 8.36 -6.44 1.14
CA LYS A 8 9.75 -6.77 0.83
C LYS A 8 10.57 -5.47 0.74
N ASN A 9 11.76 -5.50 1.33
CA ASN A 9 12.71 -4.38 1.57
C ASN A 9 12.39 -3.55 2.82
N ASP A 10 13.14 -3.81 3.90
CA ASP A 10 13.41 -3.02 5.12
C ASP A 10 12.26 -2.48 5.99
N ILE A 11 11.00 -2.64 5.61
CA ILE A 11 9.86 -2.16 6.43
C ILE A 11 9.42 -3.22 7.47
N GLY A 12 9.60 -4.50 7.16
CA GLY A 12 9.17 -5.60 8.05
C GLY A 12 7.69 -5.98 7.88
N VAL A 13 7.14 -6.67 8.87
CA VAL A 13 5.73 -7.12 8.88
C VAL A 13 4.90 -6.14 9.68
N HIS A 14 3.85 -5.59 9.07
CA HIS A 14 2.91 -4.71 9.74
C HIS A 14 1.52 -5.33 9.77
N THR A 15 0.95 -5.41 10.96
CA THR A 15 -0.48 -5.72 11.12
C THR A 15 -1.23 -4.40 11.22
N VAL A 16 -2.13 -4.16 10.27
CA VAL A 16 -2.93 -2.93 10.18
C VAL A 16 -4.39 -3.31 10.38
N LEU A 17 -5.11 -2.64 11.28
CA LEU A 17 -6.53 -2.93 11.45
C LEU A 17 -7.34 -2.34 10.30
N ASN A 18 -8.54 -2.88 10.09
CA ASN A 18 -9.46 -2.33 9.09
C ASN A 18 -9.77 -0.85 9.36
N ASN A 19 -9.82 -0.04 8.29
CA ASN A 19 -9.97 1.42 8.34
C ASN A 19 -8.86 2.11 9.13
N GLN A 20 -7.68 1.49 9.20
CA GLN A 20 -6.49 2.16 9.67
C GLN A 20 -5.56 2.48 8.51
N ASP A 21 -4.83 3.54 8.77
CA ASP A 21 -3.86 4.12 7.89
C ASP A 21 -2.52 3.44 8.11
N PHE A 22 -1.90 3.05 7.01
CA PHE A 22 -0.53 2.62 7.01
C PHE A 22 0.31 3.70 6.30
N LYS A 23 1.13 4.36 7.11
CA LYS A 23 2.06 5.39 6.66
C LYS A 23 3.46 4.81 6.58
N TRP A 24 4.16 5.15 5.50
CA TRP A 24 5.58 4.92 5.42
C TRP A 24 6.26 6.08 4.70
N PHE A 25 7.57 6.12 4.87
CA PHE A 25 8.46 7.05 4.22
C PHE A 25 9.59 6.26 3.55
N PHE A 26 10.02 6.68 2.36
CA PHE A 26 11.13 6.07 1.65
C PHE A 26 12.20 7.10 1.28
N ASN A 27 13.45 6.80 1.60
CA ASN A 27 14.59 7.52 1.02
C ASN A 27 14.87 6.96 -0.37
N GLY A 28 14.52 7.74 -1.40
CA GLY A 28 14.40 7.29 -2.79
C GLY A 28 15.71 6.79 -3.40
N ARG A 29 15.81 5.47 -3.62
CA ARG A 29 16.77 4.91 -4.59
C ARG A 29 16.22 5.06 -6.02
N PRO A 30 17.06 5.30 -7.04
CA PRO A 30 16.61 5.64 -8.40
C PRO A 30 15.68 4.61 -9.07
N ASN A 31 15.79 3.33 -8.71
CA ASN A 31 14.99 2.24 -9.27
C ASN A 31 14.20 1.50 -8.17
N ALA A 32 13.81 2.22 -7.12
CA ALA A 32 13.14 1.61 -5.98
C ALA A 32 11.70 1.20 -6.35
N VAL A 33 11.45 -0.10 -6.29
CA VAL A 33 10.10 -0.68 -6.26
C VAL A 33 9.97 -1.42 -4.93
N TYR A 34 8.89 -1.12 -4.22
CA TYR A 34 8.49 -1.78 -2.99
C TYR A 34 7.13 -2.39 -3.22
N PHE A 35 7.05 -3.70 -2.99
CA PHE A 35 5.82 -4.44 -3.09
C PHE A 35 5.52 -5.11 -1.76
N CYS A 36 4.23 -5.21 -1.46
CA CYS A 36 3.76 -5.92 -0.28
C CYS A 36 2.79 -7.02 -0.67
N ASN A 37 2.92 -8.13 0.03
CA ASN A 37 1.88 -9.14 0.15
C ASN A 37 0.88 -8.66 1.21
N ILE A 38 -0.34 -8.35 0.79
CA ILE A 38 -1.41 -7.94 1.68
C ILE A 38 -2.40 -9.10 1.76
N VAL A 39 -2.51 -9.66 2.95
CA VAL A 39 -3.44 -10.75 3.25
C VAL A 39 -4.68 -10.18 3.92
N TRP A 40 -5.83 -10.46 3.33
CA TRP A 40 -7.14 -10.11 3.85
C TRP A 40 -8.10 -11.30 3.76
N ARG A 41 -8.48 -11.84 4.92
CA ARG A 41 -9.32 -13.05 5.01
C ARG A 41 -8.70 -14.20 4.21
N ASP A 42 -9.38 -14.61 3.14
CA ASP A 42 -9.04 -15.66 2.19
C ASP A 42 -8.37 -15.10 0.91
N ARG A 43 -8.14 -13.79 0.83
CA ARG A 43 -7.53 -13.13 -0.33
C ARG A 43 -6.13 -12.67 -0.01
N THR A 44 -5.26 -12.80 -1.00
CA THR A 44 -3.92 -12.23 -0.97
C THR A 44 -3.70 -11.42 -2.23
N ILE A 45 -3.17 -10.21 -2.09
CA ILE A 45 -2.67 -9.45 -3.24
C ILE A 45 -1.19 -9.16 -3.08
N VAL A 46 -0.46 -9.19 -4.19
CA VAL A 46 0.85 -8.56 -4.31
C VAL A 46 0.62 -7.22 -4.99
N TYR A 47 1.00 -6.14 -4.32
CA TYR A 47 0.88 -4.81 -4.93
C TYR A 47 2.14 -3.99 -4.71
N ASP A 48 2.56 -3.29 -5.77
CA ASP A 48 3.62 -2.29 -5.72
C ASP A 48 3.10 -1.07 -4.96
N ILE A 49 3.27 -1.09 -3.66
CA ILE A 49 2.90 0.00 -2.77
C ILE A 49 3.71 1.27 -3.01
N TYR A 50 4.93 1.11 -3.55
CA TYR A 50 5.72 2.20 -4.07
C TYR A 50 6.47 1.80 -5.33
N ASN A 51 6.34 2.61 -6.36
CA ASN A 51 7.08 2.55 -7.60
C ASN A 51 7.55 3.97 -7.90
N ARG A 52 8.87 4.22 -7.88
CA ARG A 52 9.42 5.57 -8.04
C ARG A 52 8.89 6.29 -9.28
N SER A 53 8.73 5.60 -10.41
CA SER A 53 8.23 6.20 -11.66
C SER A 53 6.78 6.69 -11.54
N ARG A 54 5.97 6.06 -10.69
CA ARG A 54 4.59 6.47 -10.37
C ARG A 54 4.55 7.49 -9.23
N ASP A 55 5.30 7.24 -8.17
CA ASP A 55 5.05 7.84 -6.85
C ASP A 55 5.91 9.05 -6.52
N VAL A 56 7.04 9.26 -7.22
CA VAL A 56 7.92 10.42 -6.97
C VAL A 56 7.19 11.76 -7.13
N VAL A 57 6.15 11.80 -7.97
CA VAL A 57 5.29 12.98 -8.15
C VAL A 57 4.00 12.87 -7.32
N ARG A 58 3.47 11.66 -7.13
CA ARG A 58 2.21 11.41 -6.41
C ARG A 58 2.29 11.72 -4.92
N CYS A 59 3.38 11.29 -4.27
CA CYS A 59 3.63 11.42 -2.84
C CYS A 59 5.14 11.66 -2.60
N PRO A 60 5.66 12.86 -2.92
CA PRO A 60 7.08 13.17 -2.79
C PRO A 60 7.59 13.16 -1.35
N SER A 61 6.72 13.30 -0.34
CA SER A 61 7.12 13.27 1.07
C SER A 61 6.65 12.00 1.77
N GLU A 62 5.35 11.85 2.03
CA GLU A 62 4.77 10.68 2.69
C GLU A 62 3.78 9.97 1.78
N CYS A 63 3.99 8.67 1.58
CA CYS A 63 3.07 7.85 0.79
C CYS A 63 2.12 7.11 1.72
N PHE A 64 0.88 7.58 1.75
CA PHE A 64 -0.15 7.05 2.63
C PHE A 64 -1.01 6.02 1.91
N TRP A 65 -1.29 4.92 2.61
CA TRP A 65 -2.19 3.87 2.16
C TRP A 65 -3.19 3.49 3.23
N GLU A 66 -4.43 3.30 2.84
CA GLU A 66 -5.51 2.83 3.70
C GLU A 66 -6.00 1.48 3.19
N VAL A 67 -6.31 0.61 4.13
CA VAL A 67 -6.84 -0.71 3.84
C VAL A 67 -8.24 -0.84 4.43
N THR A 68 -9.22 -1.04 3.54
CA THR A 68 -10.64 -1.15 3.88
C THR A 68 -11.16 -2.55 3.54
N ASN A 69 -12.40 -2.87 3.93
CA ASN A 69 -13.04 -4.14 3.56
C ASN A 69 -13.21 -4.34 2.03
N GLY A 70 -13.15 -3.31 1.20
CA GLY A 70 -13.40 -3.42 -0.25
C GLY A 70 -12.19 -3.04 -1.10
N HIS A 71 -11.32 -2.18 -0.57
CA HIS A 71 -10.26 -1.57 -1.36
C HIS A 71 -8.97 -1.39 -0.56
N LEU A 72 -7.85 -1.45 -1.30
CA LEU A 72 -6.61 -0.76 -0.95
C LEU A 72 -6.64 0.61 -1.61
N ILE A 73 -6.43 1.66 -0.82
CA ILE A 73 -6.53 3.05 -1.27
C ILE A 73 -5.18 3.73 -1.07
N GLY A 74 -4.58 4.21 -2.15
CA GLY A 74 -3.38 5.03 -2.13
C GLY A 74 -3.72 6.51 -2.27
N TYR A 75 -3.19 7.33 -1.37
CA TYR A 75 -3.49 8.76 -1.31
C TYR A 75 -2.36 9.58 -1.93
N ALA A 76 -2.70 10.58 -2.73
CA ALA A 76 -1.75 11.60 -3.16
C ALA A 76 -1.32 12.46 -1.97
N GLU A 77 -0.22 13.19 -2.12
CA GLU A 77 0.30 14.15 -1.12
C GLU A 77 -0.76 15.16 -0.64
N THR A 78 -1.68 15.52 -1.54
CA THR A 78 -2.80 16.42 -1.24
C THR A 78 -3.88 15.82 -0.32
N GLY A 79 -3.75 14.53 0.05
CA GLY A 79 -4.75 13.79 0.81
C GLY A 79 -5.93 13.30 -0.04
N LYS A 80 -5.89 13.45 -1.37
CA LYS A 80 -6.92 12.89 -2.26
C LYS A 80 -6.66 11.41 -2.53
N ARG A 81 -7.74 10.62 -2.58
CA ARG A 81 -7.67 9.23 -3.09
C ARG A 81 -7.25 9.26 -4.54
N ASP A 82 -6.18 8.56 -4.87
CA ASP A 82 -5.57 8.57 -6.20
C ASP A 82 -5.53 7.16 -6.81
N ILE A 83 -5.12 6.17 -6.01
CA ILE A 83 -5.10 4.76 -6.41
C ILE A 83 -6.18 4.02 -5.64
N ILE A 84 -7.04 3.29 -6.35
CA ILE A 84 -8.08 2.44 -5.74
C ILE A 84 -7.96 1.05 -6.35
N VAL A 85 -7.59 0.08 -5.52
CA VAL A 85 -7.46 -1.33 -5.88
C VAL A 85 -8.58 -2.09 -5.20
N ASP A 86 -9.51 -2.60 -5.98
CA ASP A 86 -10.67 -3.37 -5.51
C ASP A 86 -10.28 -4.84 -5.28
N TRP A 87 -10.47 -5.32 -4.04
CA TRP A 87 -10.15 -6.71 -3.66
C TRP A 87 -10.93 -7.73 -4.47
N SER A 88 -12.16 -7.39 -4.91
CA SER A 88 -13.01 -8.32 -5.67
C SER A 88 -12.42 -8.71 -7.02
N ARG A 89 -11.47 -7.91 -7.54
CA ARG A 89 -10.74 -8.20 -8.78
C ARG A 89 -9.68 -9.28 -8.61
N PHE A 90 -9.40 -9.68 -7.38
CA PHE A 90 -8.45 -10.73 -7.05
C PHE A 90 -9.23 -11.91 -6.48
N ALA A 91 -9.25 -13.01 -7.24
CA ALA A 91 -9.86 -14.27 -6.80
C ALA A 91 -9.09 -14.83 -5.60
N ALA A 92 -9.80 -15.55 -4.73
CA ALA A 92 -9.20 -16.36 -3.67
C ALA A 92 -8.50 -17.59 -4.27
#